data_AF-A0A817N3M9-F1
#
_entry.id   AF-A0A817N3M9-F1
#
_cell.length_a   1.000
_cell.length_b   1.000
_cell.length_c   1.000
_cell.angle_alpha   90.00
_cell.angle_beta   90.00
_cell.angle_gamma   90.00
#
_symmetry.space_group_name_H-M   'P 1'
#
loop_
_entity.id
_entity.type
_entity.pdbx_description
1 polymer ?
#
loop_
_entity_poly.entity_id
_entity_poly.type
_entity_poly.pdbx_seq_one_letter_code
_entity_poly.pdbx_strand_id
1 'polypeptide(L)'
;FSYLKLFDTALKKLPKVKGNIWRAVPGNLASKYKPNQLLTWWTISSCSTSADVVKAFLKSNQEATLFMIEAVNGKDLTGYTMYPDEHEVILGVGTQLRVKNVGFEHNNLHLVVLVEIDDDDDDDDDNDDDQTGLAAAMATTYVTPKSSESTKKITS
;
A
#
# COMPACT_ATOMS: atom_id res chain seq x y z
N PHE A 1 -23.13 23.60 2.32
CA PHE A 1 -22.40 22.31 2.21
C PHE A 1 -23.01 21.23 3.11
N SER A 2 -24.31 20.93 2.99
CA SER A 2 -24.96 19.98 3.90
C SER A 2 -24.53 18.53 3.63
N TYR A 3 -24.34 18.16 2.36
CA TYR A 3 -23.90 16.82 1.97
C TYR A 3 -22.49 16.50 2.49
N LEU A 4 -21.50 17.36 2.23
CA LEU A 4 -20.13 17.10 2.67
C LEU A 4 -20.01 17.01 4.19
N LYS A 5 -20.73 17.87 4.93
CA LYS A 5 -20.80 17.78 6.39
C LYS A 5 -21.43 16.46 6.84
N LEU A 6 -22.55 16.06 6.24
CA LEU A 6 -23.20 14.78 6.55
C LEU A 6 -22.25 13.61 6.28
N PHE A 7 -21.59 13.62 5.12
CA PHE A 7 -20.67 12.58 4.70
C PHE A 7 -19.47 12.46 5.66
N ASP A 8 -18.80 13.56 5.98
CA ASP A 8 -17.71 13.59 6.97
C ASP A 8 -18.18 13.08 8.35
N THR A 9 -19.35 13.52 8.82
CA THR A 9 -19.89 13.04 10.11
C THR A 9 -20.26 11.55 10.09
N ALA A 10 -20.65 11.01 8.94
CA ALA A 10 -20.91 9.59 8.78
C ALA A 10 -19.62 8.77 8.79
N LEU A 11 -18.59 9.21 8.03
CA LEU A 11 -17.27 8.56 7.99
C LEU A 11 -16.63 8.45 9.38
N LYS A 12 -16.82 9.45 10.24
CA LYS A 12 -16.32 9.43 11.63
C LYS A 12 -16.94 8.32 12.49
N LYS A 13 -18.11 7.81 12.12
CA LYS A 13 -18.81 6.72 12.82
C LYS A 13 -18.51 5.33 12.25
N LEU A 14 -17.86 5.26 11.09
CA LEU A 14 -17.54 4.00 10.44
C LEU A 14 -16.28 3.36 11.07
N PRO A 15 -16.20 2.02 11.06
CA PRO A 15 -15.03 1.31 11.55
C PRO A 15 -13.78 1.69 10.75
N LYS A 16 -12.65 1.79 11.46
CA LYS A 16 -11.34 2.04 10.85
C LYS A 16 -10.80 0.74 10.24
N VAL A 17 -10.17 0.86 9.08
CA VAL A 17 -9.40 -0.19 8.42
C VAL A 17 -7.93 0.22 8.47
N LYS A 18 -7.10 -0.62 9.10
CA LYS A 18 -5.65 -0.53 9.06
C LYS A 18 -5.11 -1.56 8.07
N GLY A 19 -4.25 -1.15 7.14
CA GLY A 19 -3.61 -2.04 6.17
C GLY A 19 -3.55 -1.47 4.75
N ASN A 20 -3.24 -2.34 3.79
CA ASN A 20 -3.06 -1.95 2.40
C ASN A 20 -4.40 -1.72 1.70
N ILE A 21 -4.61 -0.50 1.22
CA ILE A 21 -5.72 -0.16 0.34
C ILE A 21 -5.18 0.27 -1.02
N TRP A 22 -5.99 0.03 -2.05
CA TRP A 22 -5.61 0.16 -3.44
C TRP A 22 -6.50 1.18 -4.13
N ARG A 23 -5.91 1.98 -5.01
CA ARG A 23 -6.65 2.91 -5.88
C ARG A 23 -6.00 3.00 -7.25
N ALA A 24 -6.79 2.76 -8.29
CA ALA A 24 -6.36 2.99 -9.67
C ALA A 24 -6.85 4.35 -10.16
N VAL A 25 -6.00 5.05 -10.91
CA VAL A 25 -6.33 6.31 -11.59
C VAL A 25 -5.79 6.25 -13.02
N PRO A 26 -6.57 6.67 -14.04
CA PRO A 26 -6.07 6.76 -15.40
C PRO A 26 -4.98 7.84 -15.55
N GLY A 27 -3.99 7.56 -16.38
CA GLY A 27 -2.82 8.39 -16.64
C GLY A 27 -1.64 8.11 -15.69
N ASN A 28 -0.46 8.54 -16.11
CA ASN A 28 0.74 8.50 -15.29
C ASN A 28 0.85 9.72 -14.38
N LEU A 29 0.81 9.45 -13.08
CA LEU A 29 1.00 10.43 -12.01
C LEU A 29 2.28 10.16 -11.23
N ALA A 30 3.01 9.06 -11.51
CA ALA A 30 4.20 8.68 -10.76
C ALA A 30 5.27 9.78 -10.79
N SER A 31 5.40 10.50 -11.91
CA SER A 31 6.32 11.64 -12.04
C SER A 31 6.05 12.81 -11.08
N LYS A 32 4.86 12.89 -10.49
CA LYS A 32 4.49 13.93 -9.51
C LYS A 32 4.93 13.61 -8.08
N TYR A 33 5.33 12.38 -7.83
CA TYR A 33 5.71 11.91 -6.50
C TYR A 33 7.22 11.70 -6.45
N LYS A 34 7.83 12.08 -5.34
CA LYS A 34 9.22 11.81 -5.04
C LYS A 34 9.31 10.93 -3.78
N PRO A 35 10.25 9.98 -3.70
CA PRO A 35 10.48 9.23 -2.47
C PRO A 35 10.67 10.17 -1.27
N ASN A 36 10.12 9.77 -0.12
CA ASN A 36 10.08 10.53 1.14
C ASN A 36 9.34 11.87 1.12
N GLN A 37 8.65 12.20 0.03
CA GLN A 37 7.80 13.39 -0.01
C GLN A 37 6.61 13.24 0.93
N LEU A 38 6.37 14.26 1.75
CA LEU A 38 5.14 14.44 2.51
C LEU A 38 4.08 15.14 1.65
N LEU A 39 2.86 14.64 1.69
CA LEU A 39 1.73 15.25 1.00
C LEU A 39 0.43 15.09 1.77
N THR A 40 -0.43 16.08 1.65
CA THR A 40 -1.80 16.03 2.14
C THR A 40 -2.73 15.54 1.04
N TRP A 41 -3.48 14.48 1.32
CA TRP A 41 -4.48 13.94 0.43
C TRP A 41 -5.78 14.75 0.54
N TRP A 42 -5.95 15.74 -0.34
CA TRP A 42 -7.05 16.72 -0.24
C TRP A 42 -8.42 16.21 -0.67
N THR A 43 -8.52 15.03 -1.26
CA THR A 43 -9.77 14.52 -1.82
C THR A 43 -10.28 13.34 -1.02
N ILE A 44 -11.60 13.26 -0.86
CA ILE A 44 -12.24 12.00 -0.50
C ILE A 44 -12.02 11.03 -1.65
N SER A 45 -11.39 9.89 -1.38
CA SER A 45 -11.10 8.90 -2.40
C SER A 45 -11.64 7.54 -2.01
N SER A 46 -12.35 6.92 -2.95
CA SER A 46 -12.73 5.51 -2.86
C SER A 46 -11.54 4.63 -3.22
N CYS A 47 -11.31 3.63 -2.39
CA CYS A 47 -10.25 2.64 -2.46
C CYS A 47 -10.86 1.25 -2.21
N SER A 48 -10.08 0.20 -2.44
CA SER A 48 -10.47 -1.17 -2.08
C SER A 48 -9.36 -1.86 -1.32
N THR A 49 -9.71 -2.76 -0.41
CA THR A 49 -8.72 -3.69 0.19
C THR A 49 -8.29 -4.78 -0.78
N SER A 50 -9.03 -4.99 -1.87
CA SER A 50 -8.75 -6.00 -2.90
C SER A 50 -8.05 -5.40 -4.10
N ALA A 51 -6.80 -5.82 -4.34
CA ALA A 51 -6.08 -5.45 -5.55
C ALA A 51 -6.76 -5.98 -6.82
N ASP A 52 -7.47 -7.12 -6.75
CA ASP A 52 -8.16 -7.73 -7.90
C ASP A 52 -9.39 -6.92 -8.32
N VAL A 53 -10.12 -6.36 -7.36
CA VAL A 53 -11.19 -5.39 -7.63
C VAL A 53 -10.62 -4.18 -8.36
N VAL A 54 -9.51 -3.63 -7.86
CA VAL A 54 -8.88 -2.44 -8.48
C VAL A 54 -8.35 -2.73 -9.89
N LYS A 55 -7.85 -3.94 -10.15
CA LYS A 55 -7.41 -4.36 -11.49
C LYS A 55 -8.55 -4.30 -12.51
N ALA A 56 -9.80 -4.57 -12.12
CA ALA A 56 -10.94 -4.49 -13.03
C ALA A 56 -11.19 -3.06 -13.54
N PHE A 57 -10.77 -2.04 -12.78
CA PHE A 57 -10.85 -0.63 -13.20
C PHE A 57 -9.69 -0.20 -14.10
N LEU A 58 -8.64 -1.02 -14.24
CA LEU A 58 -7.54 -0.77 -15.14
C LEU A 58 -7.88 -1.25 -16.55
N LYS A 59 -7.74 -0.37 -17.54
CA LYS A 59 -7.89 -0.72 -18.95
C LYS A 59 -6.53 -1.13 -19.50
N SER A 60 -6.43 -2.31 -20.11
CA SER A 60 -5.18 -2.91 -20.60
C SER A 60 -4.37 -2.03 -21.56
N ASN A 61 -5.05 -1.17 -22.33
CA ASN A 61 -4.42 -0.33 -23.37
C ASN A 61 -4.29 1.15 -22.96
N GLN A 62 -4.46 1.49 -21.69
CA GLN A 62 -4.31 2.86 -21.21
C GLN A 62 -3.27 2.94 -20.10
N GLU A 63 -2.50 4.02 -20.11
CA GLU A 63 -1.61 4.36 -19.02
C GLU A 63 -2.42 4.60 -17.75
N ALA A 64 -1.97 4.05 -16.63
CA ALA A 64 -2.64 4.16 -15.35
C ALA A 64 -1.64 4.17 -14.21
N THR A 65 -2.03 4.80 -13.11
CA THR A 65 -1.30 4.79 -11.84
C THR A 65 -2.08 3.99 -10.81
N LEU A 66 -1.43 2.98 -10.24
CA LEU A 66 -1.91 2.24 -9.08
C LEU A 66 -1.26 2.84 -7.82
N PHE A 67 -2.09 3.25 -6.88
CA PHE A 67 -1.67 3.63 -5.55
C PHE A 67 -1.86 2.44 -4.62
N MET A 68 -0.80 2.03 -3.94
CA MET A 68 -0.86 1.19 -2.75
C MET A 68 -0.66 2.10 -1.55
N ILE A 69 -1.65 2.17 -0.66
CA ILE A 69 -1.63 3.05 0.50
C ILE A 69 -1.68 2.16 1.74
N GLU A 70 -0.63 2.21 2.56
CA GLU A 70 -0.60 1.66 3.91
C GLU A 70 -1.42 2.60 4.80
N ALA A 71 -2.73 2.37 4.88
CA ALA A 71 -3.67 3.24 5.58
C ALA A 71 -3.84 2.83 7.04
N VAL A 72 -4.11 3.83 7.88
CA VAL A 72 -4.36 3.70 9.32
C VAL A 72 -5.78 4.15 9.68
N ASN A 73 -6.30 5.15 8.97
CA ASN A 73 -7.63 5.72 9.24
C ASN A 73 -8.64 5.51 8.10
N GLY A 74 -8.39 4.54 7.20
CA GLY A 74 -9.35 4.14 6.17
C GLY A 74 -10.71 3.78 6.77
N LYS A 75 -11.81 4.08 6.08
CA LYS A 75 -13.18 3.83 6.57
C LYS A 75 -13.86 2.73 5.78
N ASP A 76 -14.24 1.64 6.43
CA ASP A 76 -14.93 0.52 5.79
C ASP A 76 -16.38 0.90 5.42
N LEU A 77 -16.73 0.71 4.14
CA LEU A 77 -18.07 0.96 3.61
C LEU A 77 -18.87 -0.31 3.28
N THR A 78 -18.37 -1.52 3.59
CA THR A 78 -18.98 -2.81 3.20
C THR A 78 -20.46 -2.94 3.60
N GLY A 79 -20.92 -2.27 4.66
CA GLY A 79 -22.33 -2.27 5.10
C GLY A 79 -23.23 -1.18 4.51
N TYR A 80 -22.69 -0.24 3.73
CA TYR A 80 -23.40 0.94 3.23
C TYR A 80 -23.25 1.15 1.72
N THR A 81 -22.33 0.45 1.08
CA THR A 81 -22.11 0.52 -0.37
C THR A 81 -23.18 -0.23 -1.16
N MET A 82 -23.43 0.22 -2.38
CA MET A 82 -24.28 -0.49 -3.35
C MET A 82 -23.55 -1.68 -4.00
N TYR A 83 -22.23 -1.78 -3.81
CA TYR A 83 -21.37 -2.81 -4.40
C TYR A 83 -20.52 -3.50 -3.33
N PRO A 84 -21.10 -4.42 -2.52
CA PRO A 84 -20.40 -5.04 -1.39
C PRO A 84 -19.12 -5.80 -1.77
N ASP A 85 -19.09 -6.36 -2.98
CA ASP A 85 -17.96 -7.12 -3.51
C ASP A 85 -16.74 -6.25 -3.85
N GLU A 86 -16.88 -4.91 -3.84
CA GLU A 86 -15.76 -4.00 -4.08
C GLU A 86 -14.87 -3.82 -2.84
N HIS A 87 -15.31 -4.30 -1.66
CA HIS A 87 -14.59 -4.12 -0.39
C HIS A 87 -14.13 -2.66 -0.19
N GLU A 88 -15.09 -1.75 -0.38
CA GLU A 88 -14.83 -0.32 -0.48
C GLU A 88 -14.33 0.27 0.84
N VAL A 89 -13.25 1.03 0.74
CA VAL A 89 -12.68 1.81 1.84
C VAL A 89 -12.55 3.26 1.40
N ILE A 90 -13.02 4.19 2.23
CA ILE A 90 -12.85 5.62 1.98
C ILE A 90 -11.59 6.12 2.67
N LEU A 91 -10.69 6.70 1.88
CA LEU A 91 -9.61 7.54 2.36
C LEU A 91 -10.12 8.97 2.57
N GLY A 92 -9.93 9.48 3.78
CA GLY A 92 -10.44 10.79 4.21
C GLY A 92 -9.76 11.96 3.50
N VAL A 93 -10.44 13.11 3.53
CA VAL A 93 -9.82 14.38 3.17
C VAL A 93 -8.85 14.80 4.27
N GLY A 94 -7.70 15.36 3.88
CA GLY A 94 -6.69 15.86 4.80
C GLY A 94 -5.75 14.78 5.33
N THR A 95 -5.88 13.52 4.88
CA THR A 95 -4.96 12.45 5.30
C THR A 95 -3.53 12.80 4.92
N GLN A 96 -2.62 12.72 5.89
CA GLN A 96 -1.20 12.91 5.65
C GLN A 96 -0.56 11.62 5.16
N LEU A 97 0.13 11.70 4.03
CA LEU A 97 0.78 10.56 3.41
C LEU A 97 2.26 10.87 3.16
N ARG A 98 3.11 9.87 3.38
CA ARG A 98 4.51 9.87 2.97
C ARG A 98 4.70 8.93 1.79
N VAL A 99 5.40 9.39 0.76
CA VAL A 99 5.76 8.55 -0.39
C VAL A 99 6.86 7.59 0.02
N LYS A 100 6.55 6.30 0.07
CA LYS A 100 7.51 5.24 0.42
C LYS A 100 8.32 4.78 -0.78
N ASN A 101 7.67 4.63 -1.94
CA ASN A 101 8.32 4.19 -3.16
C ASN A 101 7.58 4.71 -4.40
N VAL A 102 8.33 4.97 -5.47
CA VAL A 102 7.82 5.38 -6.79
C VAL A 102 8.61 4.62 -7.85
N GLY A 103 7.94 4.17 -8.90
CA GLY A 103 8.64 3.77 -10.14
C GLY A 103 8.76 2.27 -10.36
N PHE A 104 7.93 1.45 -9.71
CA PHE A 104 7.66 0.13 -10.28
C PHE A 104 6.71 0.31 -11.47
N GLU A 105 7.20 -0.03 -12.65
CA GLU A 105 6.47 0.05 -13.91
C GLU A 105 6.34 -1.36 -14.51
N HIS A 106 5.12 -1.73 -14.90
CA HIS A 106 4.88 -2.94 -15.66
C HIS A 106 3.86 -2.65 -16.76
N ASN A 107 4.29 -2.76 -18.03
CA ASN A 107 3.53 -2.33 -19.20
C ASN A 107 3.12 -0.85 -19.11
N ASN A 108 1.83 -0.56 -19.02
CA ASN A 108 1.26 0.79 -18.92
C ASN A 108 0.85 1.15 -17.48
N LEU A 109 1.28 0.36 -16.48
CA LEU A 109 0.91 0.53 -15.08
C LEU A 109 2.08 1.06 -14.26
N HIS A 110 1.87 2.20 -13.61
CA HIS A 110 2.82 2.83 -12.70
C HIS A 110 2.38 2.64 -11.26
N LEU A 111 3.25 2.11 -10.39
CA LEU A 111 2.95 1.93 -8.97
C LEU A 111 3.56 3.07 -8.13
N VAL A 112 2.74 3.63 -7.26
CA VAL A 112 3.13 4.57 -6.21
C VAL A 112 2.74 3.97 -4.87
N VAL A 113 3.70 3.85 -3.96
CA VAL A 113 3.49 3.33 -2.61
C VAL A 113 3.51 4.51 -1.63
N LEU A 114 2.43 4.63 -0.87
CA LEU A 114 2.21 5.66 0.13
C LEU A 114 2.00 5.01 1.50
N VAL A 115 2.41 5.69 2.56
CA VAL A 115 2.09 5.31 3.94
C VAL A 115 1.39 6.48 4.61
N GLU A 116 0.27 6.20 5.29
CA GLU A 116 -0.41 7.18 6.12
C GLU A 116 0.41 7.46 7.38
N ILE A 117 0.51 8.73 7.74
CA ILE A 117 1.16 9.18 8.97
C ILE A 117 0.07 9.20 10.03
N ASP A 118 0.27 8.47 11.12
CA ASP A 118 -0.62 8.52 12.28
C ASP A 118 -0.10 9.62 13.20
N ASP A 119 -0.95 10.61 13.51
CA ASP A 119 -0.59 11.71 14.43
C ASP A 119 -0.41 11.20 15.88
N ASP A 120 -0.78 9.95 16.17
CA ASP A 120 -0.63 9.29 17.47
C ASP A 120 0.78 8.65 17.65
N ASP A 121 1.64 8.62 16.62
CA ASP A 121 2.99 8.02 16.66
C ASP A 121 4.12 9.06 16.86
N ASP A 122 3.81 10.33 17.12
CA ASP A 122 4.78 11.44 17.26
C ASP A 122 5.45 11.54 18.67
N ASP A 123 5.35 10.50 19.52
CA ASP A 123 5.95 10.50 20.88
C ASP A 123 7.25 9.70 21.02
N ASP A 124 7.75 8.98 20.01
CA ASP A 124 8.93 8.10 20.16
C ASP A 124 9.95 8.18 18.99
N ASP A 125 10.53 9.36 18.74
CA ASP A 125 11.75 9.42 17.90
C ASP A 125 12.77 10.45 18.41
N ASP A 126 13.15 10.25 19.68
CA ASP A 126 14.48 10.58 20.20
C ASP A 126 15.04 9.30 20.83
N ASN A 127 15.63 8.38 20.05
CA ASN A 127 16.81 7.59 20.45
C ASN A 127 17.37 6.72 19.32
N ASP A 128 18.69 6.86 19.15
CA ASP A 128 19.58 6.21 18.19
C ASP A 128 19.54 4.67 18.13
N ASP A 129 19.92 4.18 16.94
CA ASP A 129 20.57 2.89 16.62
C ASP A 129 19.82 1.58 16.91
N ASP A 130 19.19 1.01 15.87
CA ASP A 130 19.14 -0.46 15.74
C ASP A 130 19.23 -0.98 14.30
N GLN A 131 20.46 -1.07 13.79
CA GLN A 131 20.78 -1.63 12.48
C GLN A 131 20.97 -3.17 12.48
N THR A 132 20.42 -3.90 13.46
CA THR A 132 20.77 -5.32 13.67
C THR A 132 19.75 -6.36 13.15
N GLY A 133 18.54 -5.98 12.72
CA GLY A 133 17.48 -6.94 12.36
C GLY A 133 17.50 -7.49 10.93
N LEU A 134 17.93 -6.71 9.93
CA LEU A 134 17.74 -7.06 8.52
C LEU A 134 18.75 -8.11 8.01
N ALA A 135 19.97 -8.13 8.58
CA ALA A 135 21.01 -9.10 8.20
C ALA A 135 20.68 -10.53 8.68
N ALA A 136 20.04 -10.67 9.84
CA ALA A 136 19.67 -11.97 10.42
C ALA A 136 18.58 -12.68 9.60
N ALA A 137 17.63 -11.92 9.03
CA ALA A 137 16.56 -12.46 8.21
C ALA A 137 17.07 -13.00 6.85
N MET A 138 18.12 -12.38 6.28
CA MET A 138 18.69 -12.79 4.99
C MET A 138 19.61 -14.01 5.07
N ALA A 139 20.17 -14.32 6.25
CA ALA A 139 21.04 -15.49 6.43
C ALA A 139 20.26 -16.82 6.52
N THR A 140 18.97 -16.77 6.85
CA THR A 140 18.14 -17.98 7.10
C THR A 140 17.57 -18.60 5.81
N THR A 141 17.58 -17.89 4.67
CA THR A 141 16.91 -18.34 3.44
C THR A 141 17.81 -19.04 2.41
N TYR A 142 19.12 -19.19 2.67
CA TYR A 142 20.00 -19.95 1.78
C TYR A 142 19.96 -21.45 2.11
N VAL A 143 19.11 -22.19 1.40
CA VAL A 143 19.18 -23.64 1.31
C VAL A 143 20.42 -24.04 0.49
N THR A 144 21.43 -24.62 1.14
CA THR A 144 22.59 -25.22 0.46
C THR A 144 22.16 -26.42 -0.40
N PRO A 145 22.54 -26.49 -1.69
CA PRO A 145 22.29 -27.66 -2.51
C PRO A 145 23.17 -28.84 -2.09
N LYS A 146 22.55 -30.03 -2.01
CA LYS A 146 23.17 -31.30 -1.62
C LYS A 146 24.16 -31.75 -2.71
N SER A 147 25.45 -31.81 -2.37
CA SER A 147 26.51 -32.34 -3.25
C SER A 147 26.34 -33.86 -3.43
N SER A 148 26.45 -34.32 -4.68
CA SER A 148 26.38 -35.73 -5.09
C SER A 148 27.61 -36.52 -4.65
N GLU A 149 27.41 -37.63 -3.94
CA GLU A 149 28.45 -38.62 -3.63
C GLU A 149 28.96 -39.29 -4.92
N SER A 150 30.26 -39.15 -5.21
CA SER A 150 30.99 -40.03 -6.12
C SER A 150 31.54 -41.22 -5.32
N THR A 151 31.02 -42.41 -5.59
CA THR A 151 31.51 -43.68 -5.06
C THR A 151 32.86 -44.04 -5.69
N LYS A 152 33.93 -44.03 -4.89
CA LYS A 152 35.19 -44.73 -5.19
C LYS A 152 35.26 -46.02 -4.38
N LYS A 153 35.33 -47.18 -5.05
CA LYS A 153 35.92 -48.44 -4.55
C LYS A 153 36.26 -49.32 -5.78
N ILE A 154 37.33 -50.11 -5.89
CA ILE A 154 38.53 -50.46 -5.12
C ILE A 154 39.48 -51.13 -6.13
N THR A 155 40.78 -50.89 -6.00
CA THR A 155 41.88 -51.67 -6.60
C THR A 155 42.15 -52.91 -5.74
N SER A 156 42.18 -54.10 -6.35
CA SER A 156 43.13 -55.18 -6.08
C SER A 156 43.14 -56.17 -7.24
#